data_AF-A0A7C4QP79-F1
#
_entry.id   AF-A0A7C4QP79-F1
#
_cell.length_a   1.000
_cell.length_b   1.000
_cell.length_c   1.000
_cell.angle_alpha   90.00
_cell.angle_beta   90.00
_cell.angle_gamma   90.00
#
_symmetry.space_group_name_H-M   'P 1'
#
loop_
_entity.id
_entity.type
_entity.pdbx_description
1 polymer ?
#
loop_
_entity_poly.entity_id
_entity_poly.type
_entity_poly.pdbx_seq_one_letter_code
_entity_poly.pdbx_strand_id
1 'polypeptide(L)'
;MRAQLVPLKGGHPIPILRDVTLVGRQKDLCDIVLDRNSISKLHCVLVRTDGLLFLRDLGSTNGTKVNGQRVVRGALLPGDELAFASEKFRVEMGPDVAEPPSDVHTAQTEEIVAPPGLLGGFQQQLRADVRSGHDSQSDVRPLDEGDPLGTGSV
;
A
#
# COMPACT_ATOMS: atom_id res chain seq x y z
N MET A 1 -23.48 -3.67 -1.58
CA MET A 1 -22.02 -3.46 -1.46
C MET A 1 -21.77 -2.62 -0.23
N ARG A 2 -20.91 -3.11 0.68
CA ARG A 2 -20.46 -2.33 1.84
C ARG A 2 -19.29 -1.47 1.39
N ALA A 3 -19.27 -0.22 1.81
CA ALA A 3 -18.15 0.69 1.60
C ALA A 3 -17.81 1.32 2.95
N GLN A 4 -16.54 1.38 3.31
CA GLN A 4 -16.08 1.95 4.57
C GLN A 4 -14.74 2.65 4.39
N LEU A 5 -14.50 3.68 5.20
CA LEU A 5 -13.24 4.40 5.28
C LEU A 5 -12.52 4.00 6.56
N VAL A 6 -11.34 3.39 6.41
CA VAL A 6 -10.52 2.94 7.54
C VAL A 6 -9.42 3.98 7.80
N PRO A 7 -9.43 4.69 8.94
CA PRO A 7 -8.40 5.68 9.24
C PRO A 7 -7.02 5.04 9.43
N LEU A 8 -5.99 5.52 8.72
CA LEU A 8 -4.63 4.99 8.83
C LEU A 8 -3.90 5.44 10.09
N LYS A 9 -4.35 6.54 10.73
CA LYS A 9 -3.79 7.05 11.99
C LYS A 9 -4.38 6.39 13.23
N GLY A 10 -5.12 5.29 13.06
CA GLY A 10 -5.90 4.65 14.11
C GLY A 10 -7.29 5.27 14.27
N GLY A 11 -8.23 4.47 14.74
CA GLY A 11 -9.64 4.84 14.90
C GLY A 11 -10.58 3.73 14.43
N HIS A 12 -11.89 3.97 14.58
CA HIS A 12 -12.90 3.04 14.10
C HIS A 12 -13.17 3.25 12.60
N PRO A 13 -13.37 2.17 11.83
CA PRO A 13 -13.77 2.27 10.44
C PRO A 13 -15.14 2.96 10.32
N ILE A 14 -15.26 3.85 9.35
CA ILE A 14 -16.44 4.69 9.15
C ILE A 14 -17.25 4.12 7.97
N PRO A 15 -18.43 3.52 8.19
CA PRO A 15 -19.23 2.96 7.11
C PRO A 15 -19.92 4.05 6.29
N ILE A 16 -19.89 3.90 4.96
CA ILE A 16 -20.62 4.73 3.99
C ILE A 16 -22.00 4.10 3.77
N LEU A 17 -22.97 4.53 4.58
CA LEU A 17 -24.32 3.96 4.58
C LEU A 17 -25.24 4.58 3.52
N ARG A 18 -25.06 5.87 3.21
CA ARG A 18 -25.91 6.64 2.30
C ARG A 18 -25.34 6.69 0.89
N ASP A 19 -26.21 6.88 -0.10
CA ASP A 19 -25.80 7.06 -1.51
C ASP A 19 -24.99 8.35 -1.68
N VAL A 20 -25.34 9.41 -0.97
CA VAL A 20 -24.58 10.65 -0.91
C VAL A 20 -24.14 10.85 0.53
N THR A 21 -22.83 10.92 0.74
CA THR A 21 -22.21 11.13 2.05
C THR A 21 -21.33 12.36 2.00
N LEU A 22 -21.66 13.37 2.81
CA LEU A 22 -20.92 14.61 2.85
C LEU A 22 -19.82 14.55 3.93
N VAL A 23 -18.61 14.92 3.55
CA VAL A 23 -17.42 14.89 4.42
C VAL A 23 -16.94 16.30 4.67
N GLY A 24 -16.67 16.63 5.92
CA GLY A 24 -16.13 17.94 6.29
C GLY A 24 -16.00 18.11 7.79
N ARG A 25 -15.69 19.34 8.20
CA ARG A 25 -15.51 19.67 9.62
C ARG A 25 -16.81 20.05 10.34
N GLN A 26 -17.84 20.49 9.59
CA GLN A 26 -19.05 21.05 10.18
C GLN A 26 -20.05 19.95 10.56
N LYS A 27 -20.25 19.73 11.86
CA LYS A 27 -21.11 18.67 12.41
C LYS A 27 -22.57 18.75 11.97
N ASP A 28 -23.09 19.96 11.77
CA ASP A 28 -24.51 20.15 11.41
C ASP A 28 -24.84 19.84 9.94
N LEU A 29 -23.81 19.82 9.07
CA LEU A 29 -23.99 19.64 7.62
C LEU A 29 -23.36 18.35 7.08
N CYS A 30 -22.38 17.78 7.77
CA CYS A 30 -21.60 16.64 7.27
C CYS A 30 -22.05 15.34 7.92
N ASP A 31 -22.10 14.28 7.11
CA ASP A 31 -22.34 12.92 7.59
C ASP A 31 -21.09 12.32 8.23
N ILE A 32 -19.94 12.60 7.62
CA ILE A 32 -18.62 12.25 8.16
C ILE A 32 -17.96 13.54 8.62
N VAL A 33 -17.85 13.65 9.95
CA VAL A 33 -17.30 14.82 10.61
C VAL A 33 -15.85 14.55 10.98
N LEU A 34 -14.95 15.29 10.33
CA LEU A 34 -13.52 15.25 10.61
C LEU A 34 -13.12 16.55 11.31
N ASP A 35 -13.00 16.50 12.64
CA ASP A 35 -12.71 17.66 13.49
C ASP A 35 -11.22 18.04 13.47
N ARG A 36 -10.77 18.55 12.31
CA ARG A 36 -9.41 19.01 12.08
C ARG A 36 -9.42 20.37 11.43
N ASN A 37 -8.52 21.25 11.87
CA ASN A 37 -8.44 22.60 11.31
C ASN A 37 -8.00 22.61 9.83
N SER A 38 -7.29 21.56 9.39
CA SER A 38 -6.89 21.37 7.99
C SER A 38 -8.05 20.96 7.07
N ILE A 39 -9.24 20.67 7.62
CA ILE A 39 -10.40 20.22 6.86
C ILE A 39 -11.42 21.36 6.78
N SER A 40 -11.84 21.66 5.55
CA SER A 40 -12.87 22.65 5.26
C SER A 40 -14.23 22.23 5.84
N LYS A 41 -15.11 23.23 6.09
CA LYS A 41 -16.46 22.99 6.63
C LYS A 41 -17.24 21.98 5.79
N LEU A 42 -17.21 22.16 4.47
CA LEU A 42 -17.64 21.21 3.45
C LEU A 42 -16.39 20.89 2.63
N HIS A 43 -15.88 19.66 2.70
CA HIS A 43 -14.60 19.30 2.09
C HIS A 43 -14.83 18.58 0.76
N CYS A 44 -15.56 17.48 0.81
CA CYS A 44 -15.88 16.68 -0.36
C CYS A 44 -17.21 15.95 -0.15
N VAL A 45 -17.74 15.42 -1.24
CA VAL A 45 -18.88 14.53 -1.24
C VAL A 45 -18.46 13.19 -1.83
N LEU A 46 -18.88 12.13 -1.15
CA LEU A 46 -18.76 10.75 -1.61
C LEU A 46 -20.12 10.33 -2.16
N VAL A 47 -20.12 9.78 -3.38
CA VAL A 47 -21.31 9.31 -4.07
C VAL A 47 -21.16 7.82 -4.32
N ARG A 48 -21.97 7.01 -3.66
CA ARG A 48 -22.07 5.58 -3.86
C ARG A 48 -23.19 5.31 -4.86
N THR A 49 -22.88 4.68 -5.99
CA THR A 49 -23.85 4.31 -7.03
C THR A 49 -23.41 3.01 -7.70
N ASP A 50 -24.33 2.08 -7.96
CA ASP A 50 -24.07 0.86 -8.76
C ASP A 50 -22.88 0.00 -8.30
N GLY A 51 -22.56 0.02 -6.99
CA GLY A 51 -21.38 -0.67 -6.47
C GLY A 51 -20.06 0.03 -6.78
N LEU A 52 -20.09 1.30 -7.15
CA LEU A 52 -18.93 2.15 -7.28
C LEU A 52 -18.99 3.25 -6.22
N LEU A 53 -17.82 3.68 -5.77
CA LEU A 53 -17.68 4.82 -4.88
C LEU A 53 -16.98 5.93 -5.65
N PHE A 54 -17.65 7.07 -5.79
CA PHE A 54 -17.09 8.26 -6.42
C PHE A 54 -16.80 9.31 -5.36
N LEU A 55 -15.77 10.09 -5.62
CA LEU A 55 -15.42 11.25 -4.84
C LEU A 55 -15.53 12.51 -5.69
N ARG A 56 -16.03 13.58 -5.08
CA ARG A 56 -15.97 14.93 -5.63
C ARG A 56 -15.58 15.92 -4.55
N ASP A 57 -14.47 16.61 -4.77
CA ASP A 57 -14.01 17.72 -3.93
C ASP A 57 -14.90 18.95 -4.15
N LEU A 58 -15.24 19.66 -3.07
CA LEU A 58 -16.12 20.83 -3.09
C LEU A 58 -15.36 22.16 -3.04
N GLY A 59 -14.08 22.16 -3.44
CA GLY A 59 -13.20 23.32 -3.32
C GLY A 59 -12.51 23.36 -1.96
N SER A 60 -12.08 22.22 -1.46
CA SER A 60 -11.40 22.14 -0.18
C SER A 60 -10.05 22.89 -0.22
N THR A 61 -9.71 23.52 0.92
CA THR A 61 -8.51 24.38 1.02
C THR A 61 -7.22 23.61 0.74
N ASN A 62 -7.08 22.43 1.35
CA ASN A 62 -5.89 21.60 1.22
C ASN A 62 -6.00 20.53 0.12
N GLY A 63 -7.18 20.38 -0.47
CA GLY A 63 -7.46 19.37 -1.49
C GLY A 63 -7.69 17.97 -0.92
N THR A 64 -8.30 17.16 -1.77
CA THR A 64 -8.41 15.71 -1.60
C THR A 64 -7.37 15.00 -2.46
N LYS A 65 -6.71 13.96 -1.94
CA LYS A 65 -5.72 13.16 -2.68
C LYS A 65 -6.10 11.68 -2.67
N VAL A 66 -5.90 10.99 -3.77
CA VAL A 66 -6.04 9.53 -3.90
C VAL A 66 -4.71 8.96 -4.35
N ASN A 67 -4.17 8.00 -3.60
CA ASN A 67 -2.85 7.40 -3.82
C ASN A 67 -1.73 8.45 -4.00
N GLY A 68 -1.81 9.53 -3.21
CA GLY A 68 -0.86 10.65 -3.25
C GLY A 68 -1.12 11.71 -4.33
N GLN A 69 -2.01 11.46 -5.29
CA GLN A 69 -2.35 12.40 -6.36
C GLN A 69 -3.57 13.23 -6.00
N ARG A 70 -3.51 14.56 -6.21
CA ARG A 70 -4.66 15.44 -5.94
C ARG A 70 -5.76 15.21 -6.96
N VAL A 71 -6.98 14.98 -6.50
CA VAL A 71 -8.15 14.74 -7.35
C VAL A 71 -9.26 15.71 -7.01
N VAL A 72 -9.95 16.20 -8.05
CA VAL A 72 -11.17 17.02 -7.90
C VAL A 72 -12.40 16.13 -8.03
N ARG A 73 -12.33 15.11 -8.90
CA ARG A 73 -13.34 14.08 -9.07
C ARG A 73 -12.66 12.78 -9.48
N GLY A 74 -13.13 11.66 -8.97
CA GLY A 74 -12.59 10.34 -9.33
C GLY A 74 -13.44 9.20 -8.80
N ALA A 75 -13.30 8.03 -9.42
CA ALA A 75 -13.76 6.78 -8.81
C ALA A 75 -12.71 6.34 -7.79
N LEU A 76 -13.17 5.81 -6.67
CA LEU A 76 -12.36 5.17 -5.64
C LEU A 76 -12.47 3.66 -5.83
N LEU A 77 -11.32 2.99 -5.77
CA LEU A 77 -11.20 1.55 -5.87
C LEU A 77 -10.93 0.94 -4.48
N PRO A 78 -11.25 -0.36 -4.28
CA PRO A 78 -10.97 -1.02 -3.02
C PRO A 78 -9.45 -1.07 -2.81
N GLY A 79 -9.01 -0.68 -1.62
CA GLY A 79 -7.59 -0.60 -1.24
C GLY A 79 -6.95 0.78 -1.45
N ASP A 80 -7.61 1.72 -2.13
CA ASP A 80 -7.05 3.05 -2.38
C ASP A 80 -6.76 3.82 -1.09
N GLU A 81 -5.63 4.53 -1.06
CA GLU A 81 -5.32 5.50 0.01
C GLU A 81 -5.95 6.85 -0.34
N LEU A 82 -7.01 7.19 0.38
CA LEU A 82 -7.68 8.48 0.31
C LEU A 82 -7.16 9.41 1.41
N ALA A 83 -6.74 10.62 1.06
CA ALA A 83 -6.31 11.63 2.01
C ALA A 83 -7.14 12.91 1.90
N PHE A 84 -7.77 13.30 3.01
CA PHE A 84 -8.41 14.60 3.18
C PHE A 84 -7.42 15.52 3.89
N ALA A 85 -6.81 16.45 3.16
CA ALA A 85 -5.69 17.23 3.67
C ALA A 85 -4.55 16.35 4.22
N SER A 86 -4.40 16.31 5.56
CA SER A 86 -3.38 15.53 6.26
C SER A 86 -3.91 14.24 6.88
N GLU A 87 -5.21 13.99 6.82
CA GLU A 87 -5.85 12.80 7.36
C GLU A 87 -5.97 11.74 6.26
N LYS A 88 -5.42 10.55 6.53
CA LYS A 88 -5.36 9.45 5.56
C LYS A 88 -6.30 8.32 5.95
N PHE A 89 -6.96 7.76 4.96
CA PHE A 89 -7.95 6.71 5.05
C PHE A 89 -7.67 5.68 3.96
N ARG A 90 -7.94 4.41 4.25
CA ARG A 90 -8.02 3.35 3.24
C ARG A 90 -9.48 3.14 2.88
N VAL A 91 -9.75 3.05 1.59
CA VAL A 91 -11.07 2.69 1.08
C VAL A 91 -11.20 1.18 1.11
N GLU A 92 -12.18 0.66 1.83
CA GLU A 92 -12.54 -0.75 1.77
C GLU A 92 -13.94 -0.89 1.20
N MET A 93 -14.07 -1.74 0.19
CA MET A 93 -15.35 -2.09 -0.42
C MET A 93 -15.44 -3.60 -0.50
N GLY A 94 -16.62 -4.13 -0.21
CA GLY A 94 -16.85 -5.57 -0.20
C GLY A 94 -18.28 -5.94 -0.57
N PRO A 95 -18.51 -7.21 -0.96
CA PRO A 95 -19.86 -7.74 -1.12
C PRO A 95 -20.65 -7.57 0.18
N ASP A 96 -21.98 -7.41 0.07
CA ASP A 96 -22.83 -7.20 1.25
C ASP A 96 -22.97 -8.47 2.11
N VAL A 97 -22.66 -9.62 1.51
CA VAL A 97 -22.43 -10.88 2.20
C VAL A 97 -21.05 -10.81 2.85
N ALA A 98 -21.02 -10.86 4.18
CA ALA A 98 -19.80 -11.11 4.93
C ALA A 98 -19.30 -12.50 4.55
N GLU A 99 -18.42 -12.60 3.56
CA GLU A 99 -17.60 -13.78 3.45
C GLU A 99 -16.68 -13.78 4.67
N PRO A 100 -16.77 -14.77 5.57
CA PRO A 100 -15.78 -14.92 6.63
C PRO A 100 -14.40 -14.99 5.98
N PRO A 101 -13.34 -14.49 6.64
CA PRO A 101 -11.99 -14.56 6.11
C PRO A 101 -11.67 -16.02 5.81
N SER A 102 -11.75 -16.38 4.53
CA SER A 102 -11.34 -17.68 4.04
C SER A 102 -9.83 -17.58 3.92
N ASP A 103 -9.16 -18.32 4.79
CA ASP A 103 -7.72 -18.36 4.97
C ASP A 103 -6.89 -18.52 3.68
N VAL A 104 -5.59 -18.29 3.88
CA VAL A 104 -4.41 -18.75 3.13
C VAL A 104 -3.84 -17.87 2.02
N HIS A 105 -2.77 -17.19 2.42
CA HIS A 105 -1.64 -16.81 1.58
C HIS A 105 -1.06 -18.07 0.91
N THR A 106 -1.59 -18.47 -0.24
CA THR A 106 -0.93 -19.43 -1.13
C THR A 106 -0.21 -18.66 -2.23
N ALA A 107 1.05 -18.32 -1.95
CA ALA A 107 2.01 -17.97 -2.98
C ALA A 107 3.41 -18.43 -2.54
N GLN A 108 3.64 -19.74 -2.56
CA GLN A 108 4.97 -20.30 -2.83
C GLN A 108 4.78 -21.50 -3.77
N THR A 109 5.03 -21.24 -5.06
CA THR A 109 5.32 -22.25 -6.06
C THR A 109 6.81 -22.54 -6.00
N GLU A 110 7.19 -23.81 -5.81
CA GLU A 110 8.33 -24.52 -6.42
C GLU A 110 8.43 -25.88 -5.70
N GLU A 111 7.75 -26.93 -6.17
CA GLU A 111 8.18 -27.95 -7.16
C GLU A 111 9.05 -29.10 -6.59
N ILE A 112 8.63 -30.33 -6.95
CA ILE A 112 9.35 -31.62 -7.18
C ILE A 112 9.80 -32.62 -6.06
N VAL A 113 9.26 -33.86 -6.24
CA VAL A 113 9.78 -35.25 -6.00
C VAL A 113 9.59 -35.97 -4.63
N ALA A 114 8.56 -36.84 -4.63
CA ALA A 114 8.42 -38.27 -4.24
C ALA A 114 8.99 -38.91 -2.93
N PRO A 115 8.28 -39.91 -2.33
CA PRO A 115 8.62 -40.62 -1.07
C PRO A 115 9.28 -42.01 -1.38
N PRO A 116 9.40 -43.02 -0.47
CA PRO A 116 9.20 -43.14 0.99
C PRO A 116 10.35 -43.88 1.75
N GLY A 117 10.26 -43.99 3.08
CA GLY A 117 10.63 -45.24 3.77
C GLY A 117 11.85 -45.29 4.71
N LEU A 118 11.52 -45.48 5.99
CA LEU A 118 12.07 -46.50 6.91
C LEU A 118 13.50 -46.38 7.51
N LEU A 119 13.50 -46.31 8.85
CA LEU A 119 14.43 -46.84 9.87
C LEU A 119 15.92 -47.07 9.56
N GLY A 120 16.74 -46.67 10.54
CA GLY A 120 17.85 -47.51 11.02
C GLY A 120 19.18 -46.79 11.11
N GLY A 121 19.80 -46.84 12.30
CA GLY A 121 21.06 -46.17 12.61
C GLY A 121 22.33 -46.87 12.10
N PHE A 122 23.41 -46.62 12.83
CA PHE A 122 24.80 -47.15 12.74
C PHE A 122 25.87 -46.19 12.17
N GLN A 123 26.55 -45.53 13.11
CA GLN A 123 27.99 -45.58 13.42
C GLN A 123 29.06 -45.55 12.29
N GLN A 124 30.05 -44.70 12.57
CA GLN A 124 31.51 -44.85 12.38
C GLN A 124 32.18 -44.41 11.05
N GLN A 125 32.80 -43.24 11.11
CA GLN A 125 34.27 -43.03 11.05
C GLN A 125 35.04 -43.68 9.88
N LEU A 126 35.75 -42.88 9.10
CA LEU A 126 37.21 -42.98 8.88
C LEU A 126 37.71 -41.91 7.89
N ARG A 127 38.95 -41.48 8.16
CA ARG A 127 39.77 -40.45 7.51
C ARG A 127 40.04 -40.73 6.03
N ALA A 128 40.30 -39.68 5.26
CA ALA A 128 41.56 -39.55 4.49
C ALA A 128 41.69 -38.15 3.87
N ASP A 129 42.86 -37.57 4.11
CA ASP A 129 43.52 -36.47 3.41
C ASP A 129 43.42 -36.56 1.87
N VAL A 130 43.41 -35.41 1.19
CA VAL A 130 44.36 -35.12 0.09
C VAL A 130 44.31 -33.63 -0.29
N ARG A 131 45.51 -33.10 -0.51
CA ARG A 131 45.91 -31.72 -0.77
C ARG A 131 45.64 -31.28 -2.21
N SER A 132 45.85 -29.97 -2.43
CA SER A 132 46.26 -29.31 -3.69
C SER A 132 45.12 -28.87 -4.61
N GLY A 133 45.11 -27.69 -5.24
CA GLY A 133 46.14 -26.66 -5.46
C GLY A 133 45.50 -25.26 -5.53
N HIS A 134 46.31 -24.19 -5.44
CA HIS A 134 46.83 -23.39 -6.58
C HIS A 134 45.69 -22.92 -7.51
N ASP A 135 45.53 -21.67 -7.89
CA ASP A 135 46.32 -20.44 -7.76
C ASP A 135 45.46 -19.31 -8.35
N SER A 136 46.05 -18.12 -8.48
CA SER A 136 45.67 -17.03 -9.39
C SER A 136 44.85 -15.89 -8.79
N GLN A 137 45.65 -14.99 -8.19
CA GLN A 137 45.55 -13.54 -8.20
C GLN A 137 45.11 -12.92 -9.54
N SER A 138 44.92 -11.60 -9.46
CA SER A 138 44.82 -10.56 -10.50
C SER A 138 43.37 -10.20 -10.85
N ASP A 139 42.94 -8.95 -10.82
CA ASP A 139 43.71 -7.74 -11.10
C ASP A 139 43.13 -6.49 -10.40
N VAL A 140 43.86 -5.40 -10.57
CA VAL A 140 43.96 -4.25 -9.70
C VAL A 140 43.08 -3.10 -10.22
N ARG A 141 42.75 -2.18 -9.31
CA ARG A 141 42.23 -0.79 -9.47
C ARG A 141 43.04 0.03 -10.51
N PRO A 142 42.84 1.35 -10.79
CA PRO A 142 41.89 2.36 -10.23
C PRO A 142 41.35 3.41 -11.27
N LEU A 143 40.57 4.39 -10.77
CA LEU A 143 40.50 5.85 -11.08
C LEU A 143 40.60 6.39 -12.52
N ASP A 144 39.62 7.23 -12.89
CA ASP A 144 39.68 8.29 -13.92
C ASP A 144 38.73 9.42 -13.44
N GLU A 145 39.18 10.46 -12.73
CA GLU A 145 39.93 11.66 -13.16
C GLU A 145 39.29 12.43 -14.34
N GLY A 146 38.29 13.25 -14.01
CA GLY A 146 38.28 14.68 -14.33
C GLY A 146 38.02 15.13 -15.78
N ASP A 147 36.98 15.96 -15.94
CA ASP A 147 36.97 16.99 -16.99
C ASP A 147 36.14 18.22 -16.54
N PRO A 148 36.79 19.38 -16.26
CA PRO A 148 36.13 20.66 -16.12
C PRO A 148 36.36 21.51 -17.37
N LEU A 149 35.31 21.67 -18.18
CA LEU A 149 35.24 22.67 -19.26
C LEU A 149 33.88 23.37 -19.11
N GLY A 150 33.74 24.69 -19.11
CA GLY A 150 34.64 25.80 -19.39
C GLY A 150 33.77 27.02 -19.71
N THR A 151 34.31 28.22 -19.47
CA THR A 151 33.94 29.52 -20.08
C THR A 151 32.52 30.04 -19.83
N GLY A 152 32.29 31.18 -19.18
CA GLY A 152 32.86 32.48 -19.50
C GLY A 152 31.93 33.23 -20.46
N SER A 153 31.08 34.12 -19.94
CA SER A 153 30.33 35.09 -20.76
C SER A 153 29.88 36.28 -19.93
N VAL A 154 30.52 37.41 -20.27
CA VAL A 154 30.13 38.84 -20.28
C VAL A 154 29.60 39.52 -19.03
#